data_AF-A0A1J4Z6P5-F1
#
_entry.id   AF-A0A1J4Z6P5-F1
#
_cell.length_a   1.000
_cell.length_b   1.000
_cell.length_c   1.000
_cell.angle_alpha   90.00
_cell.angle_beta   90.00
_cell.angle_gamma   90.00
#
_symmetry.space_group_name_H-M   'P 1'
#
loop_
_entity.id
_entity.type
_entity.pdbx_description
1 polymer ?
#
loop_
_entity_poly.entity_id
_entity_poly.type
_entity_poly.pdbx_seq_one_letter_code
_entity_poly.pdbx_strand_id
1 'polypeptide(L)'
;MPRHRAHAGRRLAGLLWLLGAVGAQAGTVSKQMDMPGLMRIPAGAFIMGSDAVEREMAYHLDELAYREPVTREQEWYAAELPRQSAKTGAFCIMATAVTNRQYAAFIAATRHRAPGVDRKTWISYGLIHPYQSTVRFAWKVHRPPAGREDHPVVLVSLADAQRYAAWLTRQTGQHWRLPTEPEWEKAVRGTDGRAFPWGAEFDPHKLNSADDGGFDSTPAGQFARGRGPFGLLDGAGQVYEWTGTMQGRARAIVKGGSWDDRGCGVCRPAARHSRPVGIKH
;
A
#
# COMPACT_ATOMS: atom_id res chain seq x y z
N MET A 1 7.64 -67.18 -31.89
CA MET A 1 6.78 -67.67 -30.77
C MET A 1 7.36 -68.99 -30.27
N PRO A 2 7.35 -69.34 -28.96
CA PRO A 2 6.68 -68.75 -27.78
C PRO A 2 7.69 -68.12 -26.77
N ARG A 3 7.45 -66.97 -26.12
CA ARG A 3 6.51 -66.55 -25.04
C ARG A 3 6.94 -66.89 -23.59
N HIS A 4 7.35 -65.80 -22.91
CA HIS A 4 7.07 -65.37 -21.52
C HIS A 4 7.38 -66.26 -20.31
N ARG A 5 8.10 -65.70 -19.32
CA ARG A 5 7.50 -65.08 -18.11
C ARG A 5 8.50 -64.26 -17.29
N ALA A 6 7.96 -63.24 -16.62
CA ALA A 6 8.62 -62.28 -15.73
C ALA A 6 8.54 -62.71 -14.26
N HIS A 7 9.45 -62.18 -13.42
CA HIS A 7 9.25 -61.70 -12.03
C HIS A 7 10.53 -60.96 -11.59
N ALA A 8 10.48 -59.64 -11.35
CA ALA A 8 10.16 -58.95 -10.08
C ALA A 8 11.27 -59.03 -9.01
N GLY A 9 11.97 -57.90 -8.79
CA GLY A 9 12.91 -57.68 -7.69
C GLY A 9 13.10 -56.17 -7.45
N ARG A 10 13.01 -55.74 -6.19
CA ARG A 10 12.82 -54.37 -5.70
C ARG A 10 14.14 -53.58 -5.51
N ARG A 11 14.03 -52.25 -5.73
CA ARG A 11 14.64 -51.06 -5.07
C ARG A 11 15.92 -51.24 -4.22
N LEU A 12 16.97 -50.43 -4.47
CA LEU A 12 17.44 -49.30 -3.63
C LEU A 12 18.81 -48.75 -4.05
N ALA A 13 18.97 -47.44 -3.80
CA ALA A 13 20.20 -46.67 -3.55
C ALA A 13 21.14 -46.25 -4.71
N GLY A 14 21.41 -44.93 -4.77
CA GLY A 14 22.47 -44.31 -5.57
C GLY A 14 22.35 -42.79 -5.72
N LEU A 15 22.59 -42.05 -4.62
CA LEU A 15 23.04 -40.64 -4.46
C LEU A 15 22.90 -39.67 -5.67
N LEU A 16 22.04 -38.65 -5.64
CA LEU A 16 22.31 -37.27 -5.14
C LEU A 16 23.79 -36.86 -5.09
N TRP A 17 24.20 -35.89 -5.92
CA TRP A 17 24.76 -34.59 -5.50
C TRP A 17 24.94 -33.67 -6.72
N LEU A 18 24.30 -32.50 -6.68
CA LEU A 18 24.92 -31.25 -7.12
C LEU A 18 24.48 -30.18 -6.12
N LEU A 19 25.35 -29.97 -5.13
CA LEU A 19 25.36 -28.80 -4.26
C LEU A 19 25.70 -27.57 -5.11
N GLY A 20 24.76 -26.64 -5.19
CA GLY A 20 25.00 -25.27 -5.62
C GLY A 20 24.52 -24.33 -4.54
N ALA A 21 25.47 -23.87 -3.72
CA ALA A 21 25.42 -22.88 -2.65
C ALA A 21 24.10 -22.11 -2.40
N VAL A 22 23.63 -22.21 -1.14
CA VAL A 22 22.86 -21.13 -0.50
C VAL A 22 23.80 -19.95 -0.32
N GLY A 23 23.58 -18.86 -1.07
CA GLY A 23 24.33 -17.62 -0.89
C GLY A 23 24.01 -16.56 -1.94
N ALA A 24 23.35 -15.48 -1.50
CA ALA A 24 23.24 -14.18 -2.17
C ALA A 24 22.56 -14.12 -3.56
N GLN A 25 21.22 -14.19 -3.61
CA GLN A 25 20.44 -13.69 -4.77
C GLN A 25 19.32 -12.69 -4.43
N ALA A 26 19.16 -12.29 -3.17
CA ALA A 26 18.19 -11.24 -2.83
C ALA A 26 18.64 -9.84 -3.30
N GLY A 27 19.96 -9.58 -3.34
CA GLY A 27 20.50 -8.27 -3.72
C GLY A 27 20.58 -7.99 -5.23
N THR A 28 20.72 -9.02 -6.06
CA THR A 28 20.95 -8.87 -7.51
C THR A 28 19.65 -8.58 -8.26
N VAL A 29 18.55 -9.24 -7.88
CA VAL A 29 17.22 -9.03 -8.48
C VAL A 29 16.63 -7.67 -8.07
N SER A 30 16.87 -7.23 -6.83
CA SER A 30 16.42 -5.92 -6.33
C SER A 30 17.05 -4.75 -7.11
N LYS A 31 18.34 -4.85 -7.47
CA LYS A 31 19.03 -3.83 -8.27
C LYS A 31 18.52 -3.73 -9.71
N GLN A 32 17.94 -4.80 -10.25
CA GLN A 32 17.51 -4.87 -11.65
C GLN A 32 16.07 -4.38 -11.87
N MET A 33 15.24 -4.32 -10.80
CA MET A 33 13.85 -3.85 -10.85
C MET A 33 13.62 -2.48 -10.18
N ASP A 34 14.68 -1.80 -9.72
CA ASP A 34 14.61 -0.49 -9.05
C ASP A 34 13.55 -0.44 -7.94
N MET A 35 13.50 -1.49 -7.11
CA MET A 35 12.48 -1.66 -6.06
C MET A 35 12.72 -0.72 -4.88
N PRO A 36 11.67 -0.25 -4.17
CA PRO A 36 11.87 0.53 -2.95
C PRO A 36 12.64 -0.29 -1.92
N GLY A 37 13.39 0.40 -1.05
CA GLY A 37 14.06 -0.24 0.08
C GLY A 37 13.06 -1.03 0.94
N LEU A 38 13.51 -2.12 1.56
CA LEU A 38 12.67 -2.94 2.43
C LEU A 38 12.92 -2.60 3.90
N MET A 39 11.84 -2.23 4.61
CA MET A 39 11.86 -1.95 6.04
C MET A 39 11.45 -3.21 6.80
N ARG A 40 12.30 -3.65 7.72
CA ARG A 40 12.03 -4.82 8.57
C ARG A 40 11.21 -4.41 9.78
N ILE A 41 10.03 -4.99 9.92
CA ILE A 41 9.13 -4.78 11.06
C ILE A 41 9.25 -6.00 11.98
N PRO A 42 9.67 -5.82 13.26
CA PRO A 42 9.82 -6.93 14.18
C PRO A 42 8.45 -7.52 14.56
N ALA A 43 8.42 -8.83 14.81
CA ALA A 43 7.28 -9.47 15.45
C ALA A 43 7.01 -8.84 16.82
N GLY A 44 5.74 -8.81 17.24
CA GLY A 44 5.40 -8.35 18.58
C GLY A 44 4.15 -7.51 18.64
N ALA A 45 3.82 -7.10 19.86
CA ALA A 45 2.65 -6.28 20.16
C ALA A 45 2.83 -4.83 19.70
N PHE A 46 1.72 -4.18 19.40
CA PHE A 46 1.62 -2.74 19.15
C PHE A 46 0.23 -2.24 19.54
N ILE A 47 0.11 -0.94 19.79
CA ILE A 47 -1.18 -0.30 19.99
C ILE A 47 -1.79 0.04 18.62
N MET A 48 -2.94 -0.57 18.33
CA MET A 48 -3.71 -0.39 17.09
C MET A 48 -5.00 0.37 17.38
N GLY A 49 -5.48 1.14 16.39
CA GLY A 49 -6.74 1.86 16.45
C GLY A 49 -6.62 3.18 17.21
N SER A 50 -7.77 3.77 17.52
CA SER A 50 -7.90 5.09 18.13
C SER A 50 -8.79 5.04 19.37
N ASP A 51 -8.54 5.91 20.33
CA ASP A 51 -9.49 6.17 21.42
C ASP A 51 -10.38 7.39 21.10
N ALA A 52 -11.21 7.81 22.06
CA ALA A 52 -12.06 8.99 21.89
C ALA A 52 -11.24 10.27 21.71
N VAL A 53 -10.11 10.41 22.42
CA VAL A 53 -9.27 11.62 22.35
C VAL A 53 -8.65 11.76 20.96
N GLU A 54 -8.12 10.68 20.40
CA GLU A 54 -7.51 10.69 19.07
C GLU A 54 -8.55 10.96 17.96
N ARG A 55 -9.78 10.46 18.11
CA ARG A 55 -10.87 10.75 17.16
C ARG A 55 -11.39 12.18 17.27
N GLU A 56 -11.50 12.72 18.47
CA GLU A 56 -11.87 14.13 18.65
C GLU A 56 -10.82 15.08 18.08
N MET A 57 -9.53 14.75 18.26
CA MET A 57 -8.44 15.48 17.58
C MET A 57 -8.61 15.45 16.05
N ALA A 58 -8.98 14.30 15.49
CA ALA A 58 -9.18 14.15 14.05
C ALA A 58 -10.33 15.03 13.52
N TYR A 59 -11.48 15.02 14.21
CA TYR A 59 -12.59 15.91 13.87
C TYR A 59 -12.20 17.37 13.97
N HIS A 60 -11.47 17.74 15.02
CA HIS A 60 -11.02 19.12 15.20
C HIS A 60 -10.09 19.60 14.08
N LEU A 61 -9.15 18.75 13.65
CA LEU A 61 -8.26 19.06 12.52
C LEU A 61 -9.05 19.34 11.24
N ASP A 62 -10.02 18.50 10.92
CA ASP A 62 -10.86 18.66 9.75
C ASP A 62 -11.77 19.89 9.87
N GLU A 63 -12.38 20.12 11.02
CA GLU A 63 -13.24 21.29 11.30
C GLU A 63 -12.49 22.61 11.11
N LEU A 64 -11.24 22.70 11.58
CA LEU A 64 -10.38 23.86 11.35
C LEU A 64 -10.08 24.06 9.86
N ALA A 65 -9.85 22.97 9.14
CA ALA A 65 -9.51 22.99 7.72
C ALA A 65 -10.69 23.31 6.79
N TYR A 66 -11.86 22.72 7.05
CA TYR A 66 -13.08 22.89 6.27
C TYR A 66 -13.91 24.10 6.71
N ARG A 67 -13.70 24.60 7.94
CA ARG A 67 -14.52 25.63 8.60
C ARG A 67 -15.97 25.21 8.83
N GLU A 68 -16.23 23.89 8.80
CA GLU A 68 -17.53 23.26 8.98
C GLU A 68 -17.34 21.86 9.59
N PRO A 69 -18.29 21.35 10.40
CA PRO A 69 -18.20 20.05 11.07
C PRO A 69 -18.59 18.86 10.18
N VAL A 70 -18.38 18.96 8.87
CA VAL A 70 -18.87 17.98 7.88
C VAL A 70 -18.40 16.56 8.17
N THR A 71 -17.15 16.38 8.61
CA THR A 71 -16.60 15.04 8.87
C THR A 71 -17.19 14.43 10.15
N ARG A 72 -17.53 15.26 11.14
CA ARG A 72 -18.24 14.86 12.36
C ARG A 72 -19.68 14.48 12.08
N GLU A 73 -20.40 15.31 11.33
CA GLU A 73 -21.79 15.03 10.94
C GLU A 73 -21.91 13.74 10.11
N GLN A 74 -20.88 13.41 9.33
CA GLN A 74 -20.79 12.19 8.55
C GLN A 74 -20.07 11.03 9.27
N GLU A 75 -19.72 11.21 10.54
CA GLU A 75 -19.12 10.17 11.39
C GLU A 75 -17.87 9.49 10.79
N TRP A 76 -16.99 10.25 10.09
CA TRP A 76 -15.86 9.69 9.34
C TRP A 76 -14.95 8.74 10.13
N TYR A 77 -14.81 8.97 11.44
CA TYR A 77 -13.92 8.22 12.33
C TYR A 77 -14.65 7.19 13.22
N ALA A 78 -15.98 7.03 13.06
CA ALA A 78 -16.75 6.05 13.84
C ALA A 78 -16.37 4.60 13.53
N ALA A 79 -15.89 4.33 12.31
CA ALA A 79 -15.48 3.00 11.87
C ALA A 79 -14.04 2.61 12.29
N GLU A 80 -13.29 3.51 12.93
CA GLU A 80 -11.96 3.19 13.49
C GLU A 80 -12.07 2.12 14.57
N LEU A 81 -11.10 1.21 14.57
CA LEU A 81 -11.04 0.19 15.61
C LEU A 81 -10.76 0.86 16.97
N PRO A 82 -11.38 0.38 18.06
CA PRO A 82 -11.04 0.86 19.39
C PRO A 82 -9.57 0.59 19.67
N ARG A 83 -8.93 1.53 20.36
CA ARG A 83 -7.54 1.38 20.80
C ARG A 83 -7.34 0.07 21.54
N GLN A 84 -6.48 -0.80 21.02
CA GLN A 84 -6.25 -2.14 21.56
C GLN A 84 -4.82 -2.63 21.32
N SER A 85 -4.39 -3.59 22.14
CA SER A 85 -3.14 -4.32 21.88
C SER A 85 -3.36 -5.35 20.77
N ALA A 86 -2.71 -5.16 19.64
CA ALA A 86 -2.69 -6.10 18.52
C ALA A 86 -1.28 -6.70 18.36
N LYS A 87 -1.16 -7.80 17.61
CA LYS A 87 0.12 -8.47 17.36
C LYS A 87 0.28 -8.77 15.88
N THR A 88 1.50 -8.61 15.38
CA THR A 88 1.90 -9.08 14.05
C THR A 88 3.08 -10.03 14.17
N GLY A 89 3.25 -10.90 13.16
CA GLY A 89 4.54 -11.56 12.93
C GLY A 89 5.62 -10.55 12.49
N ALA A 90 6.84 -11.03 12.28
CA ALA A 90 7.87 -10.25 11.63
C ALA A 90 7.63 -10.24 10.12
N PHE A 91 7.79 -9.10 9.48
CA PHE A 91 7.62 -8.95 8.04
C PHE A 91 8.52 -7.84 7.50
N CYS A 92 8.65 -7.78 6.17
CA CYS A 92 9.25 -6.65 5.48
C CYS A 92 8.17 -5.94 4.67
N ILE A 93 8.28 -4.62 4.56
CA ILE A 93 7.40 -3.78 3.75
C ILE A 93 8.24 -2.76 2.98
N MET A 94 7.78 -2.34 1.81
CA MET A 94 8.46 -1.31 1.02
C MET A 94 8.51 0.01 1.80
N ALA A 95 9.62 0.72 1.72
CA ALA A 95 9.86 1.98 2.44
C ALA A 95 9.03 3.15 1.91
N THR A 96 8.54 3.04 0.68
CA THR A 96 7.67 4.00 -0.01
C THR A 96 6.64 3.24 -0.83
N ALA A 97 5.62 3.94 -1.31
CA ALA A 97 4.68 3.41 -2.30
C ALA A 97 5.39 2.95 -3.59
N VAL A 98 4.75 2.04 -4.33
CA VAL A 98 5.22 1.57 -5.64
C VAL A 98 5.11 2.71 -6.65
N THR A 99 6.20 3.00 -7.36
CA THR A 99 6.22 4.08 -8.36
C THR A 99 5.69 3.64 -9.72
N ASN A 100 5.37 4.62 -10.56
CA ASN A 100 5.03 4.37 -11.95
C ASN A 100 6.13 3.63 -12.73
N ARG A 101 7.41 3.95 -12.49
CA ARG A 101 8.56 3.25 -13.11
C ARG A 101 8.57 1.76 -12.75
N GLN A 102 8.38 1.44 -11.48
CA GLN A 102 8.35 0.06 -10.99
C GLN A 102 7.13 -0.71 -11.56
N TYR A 103 5.97 -0.06 -11.59
CA TYR A 103 4.76 -0.66 -12.18
C TYR A 103 4.87 -0.82 -13.70
N ALA A 104 5.66 0.01 -14.39
CA ALA A 104 5.92 -0.11 -15.82
C ALA A 104 6.66 -1.42 -16.16
N ALA A 105 7.61 -1.82 -15.31
CA ALA A 105 8.32 -3.10 -15.47
C ALA A 105 7.34 -4.29 -15.40
N PHE A 106 6.37 -4.23 -14.49
CA PHE A 106 5.30 -5.24 -14.42
C PHE A 106 4.46 -5.29 -15.69
N ILE A 107 4.01 -4.15 -16.21
CA ILE A 107 3.21 -4.10 -17.44
C ILE A 107 4.02 -4.62 -18.63
N ALA A 108 5.28 -4.20 -18.76
CA ALA A 108 6.16 -4.65 -19.84
C ALA A 108 6.37 -6.16 -19.82
N ALA A 109 6.55 -6.76 -18.63
CA ALA A 109 6.78 -8.19 -18.48
C ALA A 109 5.51 -9.05 -18.67
N THR A 110 4.32 -8.51 -18.38
CA THR A 110 3.09 -9.31 -18.28
C THR A 110 2.01 -8.94 -19.28
N ARG A 111 2.17 -7.82 -20.00
CA ARG A 111 1.13 -7.20 -20.81
C ARG A 111 -0.14 -6.87 -20.02
N HIS A 112 -0.01 -6.66 -18.70
CA HIS A 112 -1.12 -6.26 -17.86
C HIS A 112 -1.72 -4.92 -18.33
N ARG A 113 -3.02 -4.72 -18.08
CA ARG A 113 -3.72 -3.50 -18.47
C ARG A 113 -3.08 -2.28 -17.79
N ALA A 114 -2.90 -1.21 -18.57
CA ALA A 114 -2.39 0.05 -18.04
C ALA A 114 -3.32 0.67 -16.96
N PRO A 115 -2.76 1.30 -15.91
CA PRO A 115 -3.52 2.06 -14.92
C PRO A 115 -4.35 3.17 -15.58
N GLY A 116 -5.59 3.30 -15.13
CA GLY A 116 -6.54 4.21 -15.75
C GLY A 116 -7.97 3.72 -15.68
N VAL A 117 -8.88 4.65 -16.00
CA VAL A 117 -10.32 4.50 -15.90
C VAL A 117 -10.96 5.36 -16.98
N ASP A 118 -12.00 4.87 -17.64
CA ASP A 118 -12.74 5.67 -18.61
C ASP A 118 -13.76 6.59 -17.92
N ARG A 119 -14.23 7.59 -18.65
CA ARG A 119 -15.16 8.60 -18.14
C ARG A 119 -16.44 8.00 -17.56
N LYS A 120 -17.01 6.99 -18.22
CA LYS A 120 -18.29 6.39 -17.79
C LYS A 120 -18.10 5.67 -16.46
N THR A 121 -17.04 4.88 -16.34
CA THR A 121 -16.71 4.19 -15.10
C THR A 121 -16.37 5.18 -13.97
N TRP A 122 -15.60 6.24 -14.23
CA TRP A 122 -15.28 7.24 -13.20
C TRP A 122 -16.53 7.92 -12.64
N ILE A 123 -17.44 8.38 -13.52
CA ILE A 123 -18.71 8.98 -13.10
C ILE A 123 -19.54 7.99 -12.26
N SER A 124 -19.53 6.70 -12.61
CA SER A 124 -20.26 5.68 -11.85
C SER A 124 -19.73 5.44 -10.43
N TYR A 125 -18.50 5.87 -10.12
CA TYR A 125 -17.96 5.77 -8.76
C TYR A 125 -18.56 6.80 -7.80
N GLY A 126 -19.13 7.90 -8.32
CA GLY A 126 -19.71 8.97 -7.48
C GLY A 126 -18.68 9.68 -6.60
N LEU A 127 -17.41 9.73 -7.01
CA LEU A 127 -16.35 10.45 -6.30
C LEU A 127 -16.51 11.97 -6.50
N ILE A 128 -16.05 12.74 -5.51
CA ILE A 128 -16.15 14.20 -5.53
C ILE A 128 -15.32 14.85 -6.65
N HIS A 129 -14.24 14.19 -7.10
CA HIS A 129 -13.35 14.74 -8.12
C HIS A 129 -13.90 14.51 -9.54
N PRO A 130 -13.90 15.55 -10.40
CA PRO A 130 -14.31 15.39 -11.78
C PRO A 130 -13.34 14.50 -12.57
N TYR A 131 -13.84 13.84 -13.61
CA TYR A 131 -12.99 13.00 -14.46
C TYR A 131 -11.79 13.76 -15.06
N GLN A 132 -11.96 15.05 -15.35
CA GLN A 132 -10.94 15.91 -15.94
C GLN A 132 -9.72 16.10 -15.03
N SER A 133 -9.90 16.15 -13.70
CA SER A 133 -8.74 16.23 -12.78
C SER A 133 -8.02 14.90 -12.66
N THR A 134 -8.70 13.79 -12.98
CA THR A 134 -8.21 12.43 -12.80
C THR A 134 -7.47 11.90 -14.02
N VAL A 135 -7.95 12.22 -15.23
CA VAL A 135 -7.43 11.68 -16.48
C VAL A 135 -5.94 11.98 -16.71
N ARG A 136 -5.40 13.01 -16.04
CA ARG A 136 -3.96 13.34 -16.07
C ARG A 136 -3.06 12.24 -15.49
N PHE A 137 -3.60 11.40 -14.60
CA PHE A 137 -2.89 10.27 -13.98
C PHE A 137 -3.03 8.97 -14.79
N ALA A 138 -3.97 8.92 -15.74
CA ALA A 138 -4.20 7.73 -16.54
C ALA A 138 -3.04 7.50 -17.52
N TRP A 139 -2.59 6.25 -17.60
CA TRP A 139 -1.52 5.86 -18.50
C TRP A 139 -2.01 5.83 -19.95
N LYS A 140 -1.13 6.24 -20.88
CA LYS A 140 -1.40 6.19 -22.32
C LYS A 140 -0.44 5.21 -22.98
N VAL A 141 -0.98 4.28 -23.78
CA VAL A 141 -0.18 3.32 -24.57
C VAL A 141 0.86 2.59 -23.71
N HIS A 142 0.44 2.06 -22.55
CA HIS A 142 1.31 1.36 -21.58
C HIS A 142 2.50 2.16 -21.04
N ARG A 143 2.47 3.49 -21.13
CA ARG A 143 3.47 4.38 -20.54
C ARG A 143 2.85 5.22 -19.43
N PRO A 144 3.59 5.47 -18.34
CA PRO A 144 3.16 6.41 -17.33
C PRO A 144 3.03 7.82 -17.93
N PRO A 145 2.24 8.71 -17.29
CA PRO A 145 2.26 10.11 -17.65
C PRO A 145 3.69 10.66 -17.59
N ALA A 146 4.08 11.43 -18.60
CA ALA A 146 5.45 11.94 -18.74
C ALA A 146 5.85 12.77 -17.51
N GLY A 147 7.07 12.55 -16.99
CA GLY A 147 7.59 13.25 -15.82
C GLY A 147 7.04 12.75 -14.49
N ARG A 148 6.29 11.65 -14.48
CA ARG A 148 5.71 11.06 -13.27
C ARG A 148 6.25 9.66 -12.96
N GLU A 149 7.38 9.29 -13.54
CA GLU A 149 7.99 7.98 -13.41
C GLU A 149 8.27 7.63 -11.93
N ASP A 150 8.69 8.61 -11.13
CA ASP A 150 9.00 8.44 -9.71
C ASP A 150 7.81 8.71 -8.77
N HIS A 151 6.64 9.10 -9.31
CA HIS A 151 5.44 9.28 -8.50
C HIS A 151 4.80 7.92 -8.18
N PRO A 152 4.05 7.81 -7.07
CA PRO A 152 3.24 6.63 -6.78
C PRO A 152 2.32 6.28 -7.96
N VAL A 153 2.20 4.99 -8.27
CA VAL A 153 1.21 4.51 -9.22
C VAL A 153 -0.19 4.62 -8.60
N VAL A 154 -1.12 5.20 -9.34
CA VAL A 154 -2.53 5.39 -8.93
C VAL A 154 -3.46 4.84 -10.01
N LEU A 155 -4.77 4.90 -9.79
CA LEU A 155 -5.79 4.34 -10.69
C LEU A 155 -5.62 2.83 -10.90
N VAL A 156 -5.27 2.14 -9.81
CA VAL A 156 -5.17 0.68 -9.74
C VAL A 156 -6.23 0.13 -8.79
N SER A 157 -6.85 -0.98 -9.16
CA SER A 157 -7.78 -1.70 -8.29
C SER A 157 -7.04 -2.60 -7.30
N LEU A 158 -7.74 -3.10 -6.28
CA LEU A 158 -7.19 -4.10 -5.36
C LEU A 158 -6.63 -5.31 -6.11
N ALA A 159 -7.35 -5.78 -7.14
CA ALA A 159 -6.94 -6.90 -7.96
C ALA A 159 -5.68 -6.61 -8.79
N ASP A 160 -5.50 -5.37 -9.25
CA ASP A 160 -4.29 -4.94 -9.95
C ASP A 160 -3.09 -4.98 -8.98
N ALA A 161 -3.24 -4.45 -7.77
CA ALA A 161 -2.21 -4.45 -6.73
C ALA A 161 -1.81 -5.88 -6.28
N GLN A 162 -2.80 -6.78 -6.13
CA GLN A 162 -2.55 -8.20 -5.85
C GLN A 162 -1.80 -8.90 -7.00
N ARG A 163 -2.12 -8.58 -8.26
CA ARG A 163 -1.42 -9.15 -9.43
C ARG A 163 0.03 -8.67 -9.50
N TYR A 164 0.28 -7.41 -9.16
CA TYR A 164 1.64 -6.86 -9.05
C TYR A 164 2.45 -7.62 -7.99
N ALA A 165 1.90 -7.81 -6.79
CA ALA A 165 2.55 -8.59 -5.74
C ALA A 165 2.80 -10.06 -6.15
N ALA A 166 1.83 -10.70 -6.81
CA ALA A 166 2.00 -12.05 -7.34
C ALA A 166 3.09 -12.11 -8.43
N TRP A 167 3.23 -11.07 -9.25
CA TRP A 167 4.32 -10.98 -10.22
C TRP A 167 5.68 -10.83 -9.54
N LEU A 168 5.82 -9.94 -8.55
CA LEU A 168 7.05 -9.82 -7.76
C LEU A 168 7.43 -11.14 -7.09
N THR A 169 6.44 -11.90 -6.62
CA THR A 169 6.66 -13.24 -6.07
C THR A 169 7.35 -14.16 -7.08
N ARG A 170 6.87 -14.17 -8.33
CA ARG A 170 7.48 -14.96 -9.40
C ARG A 170 8.87 -14.45 -9.80
N GLN A 171 9.08 -13.13 -9.82
CA GLN A 171 10.36 -12.54 -10.24
C GLN A 171 11.47 -12.73 -9.21
N THR A 172 11.13 -12.67 -7.92
CA THR A 172 12.13 -12.63 -6.84
C THR A 172 12.28 -13.96 -6.10
N GLY A 173 11.34 -14.89 -6.26
CA GLY A 173 11.24 -16.10 -5.44
C GLY A 173 10.85 -15.86 -3.97
N GLN A 174 10.64 -14.59 -3.57
CA GLN A 174 10.19 -14.22 -2.22
C GLN A 174 8.66 -14.06 -2.22
N HIS A 175 8.00 -14.30 -1.09
CA HIS A 175 6.55 -14.13 -1.01
C HIS A 175 6.17 -12.66 -0.83
N TRP A 176 5.64 -12.05 -1.89
CA TRP A 176 5.11 -10.68 -1.88
C TRP A 176 3.58 -10.67 -1.84
N ARG A 177 3.02 -9.80 -1.00
CA ARG A 177 1.58 -9.57 -0.86
C ARG A 177 1.32 -8.14 -0.41
N LEU A 178 0.05 -7.73 -0.44
CA LEU A 178 -0.37 -6.52 0.26
C LEU A 178 -0.24 -6.70 1.77
N PRO A 179 0.11 -5.63 2.52
CA PRO A 179 0.08 -5.68 3.98
C PRO A 179 -1.37 -5.86 4.45
N THR A 180 -1.59 -6.53 5.57
CA THR A 180 -2.86 -6.43 6.28
C THR A 180 -2.97 -5.04 6.94
N GLU A 181 -4.19 -4.60 7.24
CA GLU A 181 -4.43 -3.34 7.97
C GLU A 181 -3.58 -3.22 9.26
N PRO A 182 -3.50 -4.23 10.16
CA PRO A 182 -2.62 -4.16 11.33
C PRO A 182 -1.12 -4.07 11.00
N GLU A 183 -0.67 -4.77 9.96
CA GLU A 183 0.74 -4.68 9.53
C GLU A 183 1.08 -3.30 8.99
N TRP A 184 0.20 -2.73 8.17
CA TRP A 184 0.38 -1.39 7.63
C TRP A 184 0.42 -0.36 8.77
N GLU A 185 -0.54 -0.41 9.69
CA GLU A 185 -0.63 0.57 10.77
C GLU A 185 0.60 0.51 11.69
N LYS A 186 1.02 -0.70 12.09
CA LYS A 186 2.25 -0.90 12.87
C LYS A 186 3.49 -0.39 12.14
N ALA A 187 3.62 -0.69 10.85
CA ALA A 187 4.78 -0.30 10.08
C ALA A 187 4.91 1.23 10.00
N VAL A 188 3.78 1.93 9.87
CA VAL A 188 3.74 3.39 9.69
C VAL A 188 3.88 4.13 11.02
N ARG A 189 3.11 3.77 12.05
CA ARG A 189 3.06 4.53 13.32
C ARG A 189 3.94 3.97 14.43
N GLY A 190 4.55 2.80 14.25
CA GLY A 190 5.31 2.14 15.31
C GLY A 190 4.42 1.40 16.30
N THR A 191 4.86 1.32 17.57
CA THR A 191 4.24 0.43 18.57
C THR A 191 3.49 1.12 19.69
N ASP A 192 3.65 2.43 19.84
CA ASP A 192 3.23 3.20 21.01
C ASP A 192 1.85 3.86 20.87
N GLY A 193 1.20 3.76 19.71
CA GLY A 193 -0.12 4.36 19.49
C GLY A 193 -0.08 5.88 19.26
N ARG A 194 1.06 6.45 18.84
CA ARG A 194 1.14 7.86 18.39
C ARG A 194 0.18 8.17 17.24
N ALA A 195 -0.39 9.37 17.18
CA ALA A 195 -1.42 9.71 16.19
C ALA A 195 -0.89 9.81 14.75
N PHE A 196 0.35 10.23 14.56
CA PHE A 196 1.03 10.37 13.27
C PHE A 196 2.36 9.63 13.27
N PRO A 197 2.95 9.28 12.10
CA PRO A 197 4.23 8.57 12.03
C PRO A 197 5.34 9.25 12.85
N TRP A 198 5.37 10.58 12.83
CA TRP A 198 6.38 11.41 13.49
C TRP A 198 6.05 11.76 14.95
N GLY A 199 4.84 11.50 15.46
CA GLY A 199 4.49 11.86 16.84
C GLY A 199 3.00 12.10 17.06
N ALA A 200 2.68 12.83 18.13
CA ALA A 200 1.31 13.11 18.54
C ALA A 200 0.68 14.27 17.77
N GLU A 201 1.48 15.27 17.39
CA GLU A 201 0.98 16.52 16.81
C GLU A 201 0.97 16.48 15.29
N PHE A 202 -0.11 17.01 14.70
CA PHE A 202 -0.21 17.22 13.27
C PHE A 202 0.80 18.28 12.82
N ASP A 203 1.43 18.06 11.67
CA ASP A 203 2.39 18.96 11.06
C ASP A 203 2.24 18.88 9.53
N PRO A 204 1.67 19.90 8.87
CA PRO A 204 1.37 19.85 7.45
C PRO A 204 2.62 19.80 6.56
N HIS A 205 3.80 20.13 7.10
CA HIS A 205 5.07 20.10 6.36
C HIS A 205 5.74 18.71 6.34
N LYS A 206 5.13 17.71 6.99
CA LYS A 206 5.68 16.34 7.09
C LYS A 206 5.00 15.32 6.18
N LEU A 207 4.03 15.74 5.39
CA LEU A 207 3.29 14.89 4.47
C LEU A 207 2.88 15.66 3.22
N ASN A 208 2.46 14.94 2.18
CA ASN A 208 1.73 15.56 1.09
C ASN A 208 0.23 15.50 1.36
N SER A 209 -0.38 16.66 1.61
CA SER A 209 -1.83 16.82 1.77
C SER A 209 -2.28 18.12 1.10
N ALA A 210 -3.58 18.41 1.11
CA ALA A 210 -4.11 19.68 0.62
C ALA A 210 -3.79 20.88 1.52
N ASP A 211 -3.16 20.66 2.69
CA ASP A 211 -2.80 21.71 3.65
C ASP A 211 -1.55 22.49 3.23
N ASP A 212 -0.54 21.78 2.70
CA ASP A 212 0.75 22.37 2.25
C ASP A 212 1.23 21.80 0.90
N GLY A 213 0.41 20.97 0.25
CA GLY A 213 0.69 20.35 -1.04
C GLY A 213 0.05 21.04 -2.24
N GLY A 214 0.44 20.61 -3.44
CA GLY A 214 0.01 21.19 -4.71
C GLY A 214 -1.30 20.61 -5.28
N PHE A 215 -2.12 19.92 -4.48
CA PHE A 215 -3.23 19.09 -4.97
C PHE A 215 -2.80 18.10 -6.07
N ASP A 216 -1.63 17.50 -5.87
CA ASP A 216 -1.06 16.52 -6.78
C ASP A 216 -0.10 15.59 -6.03
N SER A 217 0.13 14.37 -6.54
CA SER A 217 1.19 13.52 -5.99
C SER A 217 2.56 14.11 -6.28
N THR A 218 3.54 13.78 -5.42
CA THR A 218 4.96 14.11 -5.63
C THR A 218 5.76 12.81 -5.86
N PRO A 219 7.03 12.86 -6.28
CA PRO A 219 7.89 11.68 -6.27
C PRO A 219 7.86 10.98 -4.91
N ALA A 220 7.91 9.65 -4.90
CA ALA A 220 7.82 8.88 -3.67
C ALA A 220 9.04 9.13 -2.76
N GLY A 221 8.80 9.29 -1.46
CA GLY A 221 9.84 9.44 -0.44
C GLY A 221 10.37 10.87 -0.24
N GLN A 222 9.68 11.89 -0.76
CA GLN A 222 10.13 13.29 -0.63
C GLN A 222 9.95 13.87 0.78
N PHE A 223 9.07 13.28 1.60
CA PHE A 223 8.75 13.78 2.93
C PHE A 223 9.58 13.11 4.03
N ALA A 224 10.90 13.33 4.00
CA ALA A 224 11.84 12.69 4.93
C ALA A 224 11.53 12.98 6.42
N ARG A 225 10.93 14.13 6.73
CA ARG A 225 10.50 14.51 8.09
C ARG A 225 9.21 13.80 8.53
N GLY A 226 8.46 13.23 7.60
CA GLY A 226 7.28 12.39 7.85
C GLY A 226 7.58 10.93 8.16
N ARG A 227 8.87 10.58 8.29
CA ARG A 227 9.32 9.21 8.48
C ARG A 227 8.78 8.61 9.78
N GLY A 228 8.19 7.42 9.67
CA GLY A 228 7.74 6.63 10.81
C GLY A 228 8.88 5.94 11.58
N PRO A 229 8.61 5.34 12.75
CA PRO A 229 9.64 4.78 13.63
C PRO A 229 10.46 3.65 13.01
N PHE A 230 9.88 2.91 12.07
CA PHE A 230 10.56 1.84 11.34
C PHE A 230 11.20 2.28 10.03
N GLY A 231 11.16 3.57 9.71
CA GLY A 231 11.81 4.14 8.53
C GLY A 231 10.92 4.29 7.29
N LEU A 232 9.65 3.90 7.35
CA LEU A 232 8.69 4.12 6.26
C LEU A 232 8.45 5.61 6.03
N LEU A 233 8.26 5.98 4.77
CA LEU A 233 7.88 7.31 4.31
C LEU A 233 6.50 7.24 3.66
N ASP A 234 5.87 8.40 3.50
CA ASP A 234 4.60 8.57 2.77
C ASP A 234 3.39 7.80 3.34
N GLY A 235 3.51 7.21 4.54
CA GLY A 235 2.41 6.50 5.21
C GLY A 235 1.34 7.42 5.83
N ALA A 236 1.46 8.74 5.66
CA ALA A 236 0.43 9.72 5.94
C ALA A 236 0.41 10.70 4.77
N GLY A 237 -0.76 10.94 4.17
CA GLY A 237 -0.92 11.68 2.92
C GLY A 237 -0.41 10.92 1.70
N GLN A 238 0.01 11.66 0.67
CA GLN A 238 0.42 11.15 -0.65
C GLN A 238 -0.70 10.40 -1.37
N VAL A 239 -0.90 9.10 -1.11
CA VAL A 239 -1.92 8.29 -1.78
C VAL A 239 -2.56 7.30 -0.82
N TYR A 240 -3.85 7.02 -1.02
CA TYR A 240 -4.48 5.91 -0.31
C TYR A 240 -3.82 4.59 -0.72
N GLU A 241 -3.45 3.78 0.28
CA GLU A 241 -2.77 2.51 0.06
C GLU A 241 -3.71 1.33 0.28
N TRP A 242 -3.83 0.46 -0.72
CA TRP A 242 -4.58 -0.80 -0.60
C TRP A 242 -3.94 -1.75 0.40
N THR A 243 -4.74 -2.26 1.34
CA THR A 243 -4.36 -3.39 2.19
C THR A 243 -5.01 -4.68 1.68
N GLY A 244 -4.51 -5.82 2.17
CA GLY A 244 -5.14 -7.13 1.99
C GLY A 244 -6.32 -7.40 2.92
N THR A 245 -6.68 -6.46 3.80
CA THR A 245 -7.78 -6.64 4.76
C THR A 245 -9.12 -6.29 4.11
N MET A 246 -10.05 -7.25 4.10
CA MET A 246 -11.40 -7.07 3.58
C MET A 246 -12.34 -6.46 4.62
N GLN A 247 -13.27 -5.62 4.18
CA GLN A 247 -14.43 -5.17 4.96
C GLN A 247 -15.70 -5.72 4.29
N GLY A 248 -16.21 -6.83 4.83
CA GLY A 248 -17.28 -7.59 4.18
C GLY A 248 -16.81 -8.26 2.88
N ARG A 249 -17.73 -8.50 1.94
CA ARG A 249 -17.46 -9.31 0.73
C ARG A 249 -16.93 -8.52 -0.46
N ALA A 250 -17.18 -7.21 -0.51
CA ALA A 250 -16.98 -6.40 -1.73
C ALA A 250 -16.14 -5.14 -1.51
N ARG A 251 -15.58 -4.94 -0.31
CA ARG A 251 -14.74 -3.78 0.02
C ARG A 251 -13.46 -4.22 0.70
N ALA A 252 -12.38 -3.47 0.50
CA ALA A 252 -11.13 -3.63 1.22
C ALA A 252 -10.72 -2.34 1.92
N ILE A 253 -9.94 -2.48 2.97
CA ILE A 253 -9.41 -1.35 3.73
C ILE A 253 -8.31 -0.66 2.93
N VAL A 254 -8.40 0.66 2.88
CA VAL A 254 -7.35 1.56 2.39
C VAL A 254 -6.90 2.46 3.53
N LYS A 255 -5.63 2.86 3.52
CA LYS A 255 -5.00 3.61 4.62
C LYS A 255 -4.20 4.80 4.08
N GLY A 256 -3.81 5.71 4.96
CA GLY A 256 -2.83 6.77 4.67
C GLY A 256 -3.41 8.14 4.31
N GLY A 257 -4.59 8.21 3.70
CA GLY A 257 -5.06 9.47 3.11
C GLY A 257 -4.39 9.77 1.78
N SER A 258 -4.69 10.92 1.17
CA SER A 258 -4.10 11.33 -0.11
C SER A 258 -3.72 12.81 -0.14
N TRP A 259 -3.02 13.22 -1.22
CA TRP A 259 -2.56 14.58 -1.48
C TRP A 259 -3.66 15.65 -1.49
N ASP A 260 -4.93 15.24 -1.55
CA ASP A 260 -6.11 16.11 -1.63
C ASP A 260 -6.95 16.11 -0.35
N ASP A 261 -6.57 15.33 0.66
CA ASP A 261 -7.17 15.41 2.00
C ASP A 261 -6.67 16.68 2.71
N ARG A 262 -7.57 17.39 3.40
CA ARG A 262 -7.27 18.63 4.15
C ARG A 262 -7.57 18.43 5.63
N GLY A 263 -6.83 19.08 6.53
CA GLY A 263 -6.88 18.85 7.98
C GLY A 263 -6.21 17.54 8.37
N CYS A 264 -6.35 16.53 7.51
CA CYS A 264 -5.64 15.26 7.56
C CYS A 264 -5.94 14.45 8.83
N GLY A 265 -7.14 14.59 9.39
CA GLY A 265 -7.65 13.63 10.37
C GLY A 265 -7.70 12.21 9.79
N VAL A 266 -7.96 12.08 8.48
CA VAL A 266 -7.97 10.81 7.73
C VAL A 266 -6.56 10.31 7.35
N CYS A 267 -5.55 11.18 7.43
CA CYS A 267 -4.16 10.83 7.13
C CYS A 267 -3.46 10.13 8.30
N ARG A 268 -4.10 10.09 9.49
CA ARG A 268 -3.61 9.34 10.65
C ARG A 268 -3.56 7.85 10.34
N PRO A 269 -2.54 7.12 10.82
CA PRO A 269 -2.47 5.69 10.58
C PRO A 269 -3.59 4.88 11.23
N ALA A 270 -4.31 5.40 12.23
CA ALA A 270 -5.50 4.77 12.80
C ALA A 270 -6.75 4.90 11.91
N ALA A 271 -6.83 5.96 11.09
CA ALA A 271 -8.00 6.26 10.27
C ALA A 271 -8.33 5.06 9.36
N ARG A 272 -9.60 4.65 9.41
CA ARG A 272 -10.04 3.39 8.80
C ARG A 272 -11.03 3.67 7.69
N HIS A 273 -10.53 3.63 6.46
CA HIS A 273 -11.34 3.83 5.28
C HIS A 273 -11.46 2.52 4.49
N SER A 274 -12.59 2.32 3.81
CA SER A 274 -12.76 1.17 2.92
C SER A 274 -13.26 1.60 1.56
N ARG A 275 -12.94 0.82 0.53
CA ARG A 275 -13.31 1.10 -0.86
C ARG A 275 -13.83 -0.15 -1.55
N PRO A 276 -14.78 -0.05 -2.49
CA PRO A 276 -15.17 -1.19 -3.32
C PRO A 276 -13.94 -1.79 -4.02
N VAL A 277 -13.77 -3.11 -4.02
CA VAL A 277 -12.53 -3.75 -4.53
C VAL A 277 -12.23 -3.48 -6.00
N GLY A 278 -13.25 -3.15 -6.79
CA GLY A 278 -13.12 -2.84 -8.22
C GLY A 278 -12.89 -1.35 -8.52
N ILE A 279 -12.92 -0.47 -7.51
CA ILE A 279 -12.64 0.94 -7.74
C ILE A 279 -11.16 1.13 -8.08
N LYS A 280 -10.89 2.09 -8.96
CA LYS A 280 -9.55 2.57 -9.27
C LYS A 280 -9.49 4.01 -8.81
N HIS A 281 -8.58 4.30 -7.90
CA HIS A 281 -8.32 5.63 -7.37
C HIS A 281 -6.82 5.83 -7.29
#